data_AF-A0A370AR59-F1
#
_entry.id   AF-A0A370AR59-F1
#
_cell.length_a   1.000
_cell.length_b   1.000
_cell.length_c   1.000
_cell.angle_alpha   90.00
_cell.angle_beta   90.00
_cell.angle_gamma   90.00
#
_symmetry.space_group_name_H-M   'P 1'
#
loop_
_entity.id
_entity.type
_entity.pdbx_description
1 polymer ?
#
loop_
_entity_poly.entity_id
_entity_poly.type
_entity_poly.pdbx_seq_one_letter_code
_entity_poly.pdbx_strand_id
1 'polypeptide(L)'
;MKTITALFIFTVLFTFTLSSQEMMMSSGSIDSFVNLEDAQMQAKKGPVVLFFHAGWCPTCKDSMRNLESRKDELGDITVFVVDYDSSKREKRKYGVTYQHTFVQIDSQGKELSKWSGGDVDEILDNVVRMEMN
;
A
#
# COMPACT_ATOMS: atom_id res chain seq x y z
N MET A 1 16.03 -21.77 -64.22
CA MET A 1 14.71 -21.21 -64.58
C MET A 1 13.67 -22.21 -64.05
N LYS A 2 12.84 -22.00 -63.02
CA LYS A 2 12.35 -20.82 -62.30
C LYS A 2 12.03 -21.21 -60.85
N THR A 3 12.49 -20.35 -59.94
CA THR A 3 12.03 -20.01 -58.59
C THR A 3 10.77 -20.69 -58.02
N ILE A 4 10.90 -21.34 -56.86
CA ILE A 4 9.82 -21.44 -55.87
C ILE A 4 10.31 -20.78 -54.58
N THR A 5 9.77 -19.59 -54.37
CA THR A 5 9.89 -18.75 -53.18
C THR A 5 8.90 -19.27 -52.14
N ALA A 6 9.35 -19.80 -51.02
CA ALA A 6 8.61 -19.87 -49.75
C ALA A 6 9.40 -20.65 -48.71
N LEU A 7 10.16 -19.96 -47.87
CA LEU A 7 10.36 -20.24 -46.44
C LEU A 7 11.44 -19.29 -45.92
N PHE A 8 11.45 -19.04 -44.62
CA PHE A 8 12.38 -18.15 -43.89
C PHE A 8 11.97 -16.68 -43.75
N ILE A 9 10.68 -16.41 -43.49
CA ILE A 9 10.25 -15.20 -42.75
C ILE A 9 9.87 -15.59 -41.30
N PHE A 10 10.73 -16.32 -40.58
CA PHE A 10 10.40 -16.70 -39.20
C PHE A 10 11.56 -16.69 -38.20
N THR A 11 12.70 -16.10 -38.54
CA THR A 11 13.88 -16.08 -37.67
C THR A 11 14.26 -14.69 -37.14
N VAL A 12 13.49 -13.64 -37.44
CA VAL A 12 13.74 -12.27 -36.93
C VAL A 12 12.52 -11.69 -36.19
N LEU A 13 11.71 -12.56 -35.57
CA LEU A 13 10.64 -12.16 -34.64
C LEU A 13 10.89 -12.66 -33.21
N PHE A 14 12.12 -13.11 -32.95
CA PHE A 14 12.63 -13.34 -31.61
C PHE A 14 13.75 -12.34 -31.27
N THR A 15 13.62 -11.10 -31.77
CA THR A 15 14.24 -9.97 -31.08
C THR A 15 13.47 -9.78 -29.78
N PHE A 16 13.85 -10.59 -28.80
CA PHE A 16 14.01 -10.18 -27.42
C PHE A 16 13.11 -8.99 -27.05
N THR A 17 11.84 -9.30 -26.76
CA THR A 17 10.94 -8.41 -26.03
C THR A 17 11.51 -8.27 -24.62
N LEU A 18 12.59 -7.51 -24.46
CA LEU A 18 13.13 -7.19 -23.16
C LEU A 18 12.56 -5.85 -22.73
N SER A 19 11.81 -5.94 -21.63
CA SER A 19 11.71 -4.89 -20.62
C SER A 19 11.24 -3.53 -21.13
N SER A 20 9.92 -3.39 -21.24
CA SER A 20 9.26 -2.12 -20.91
C SER A 20 8.16 -2.32 -19.86
N GLN A 21 8.23 -3.40 -19.07
CA GLN A 21 7.78 -3.31 -17.68
C GLN A 21 8.83 -2.48 -16.94
N GLU A 22 8.92 -1.20 -17.30
CA GLU A 22 9.20 -0.19 -16.30
C GLU A 22 8.06 -0.35 -15.30
N MET A 23 8.41 -1.02 -14.21
CA MET A 23 7.72 -1.04 -12.95
C MET A 23 7.01 0.30 -12.77
N MET A 24 5.69 0.32 -12.99
CA MET A 24 4.85 1.40 -12.51
C MET A 24 4.94 1.30 -10.99
N MET A 25 5.91 2.00 -10.40
CA MET A 25 5.97 2.23 -8.96
C MET A 25 4.64 2.88 -8.61
N SER A 26 3.74 2.10 -8.05
CA SER A 26 2.46 2.57 -7.52
C SER A 26 2.81 3.65 -6.52
N SER A 27 2.55 4.91 -6.83
CA SER A 27 2.69 5.99 -5.85
C SER A 27 1.78 5.67 -4.66
N GLY A 28 2.31 5.78 -3.45
CA GLY A 28 1.61 5.55 -2.22
C GLY A 28 0.33 6.38 -2.18
N SER A 29 -0.70 5.84 -1.56
CA SER A 29 -2.02 6.46 -1.53
C SER A 29 -2.52 6.64 -0.11
N ILE A 30 -3.38 7.62 0.08
CA ILE A 30 -4.11 7.85 1.33
C ILE A 30 -5.59 7.72 0.98
N ASP A 31 -6.20 6.63 1.45
CA ASP A 31 -7.56 6.25 1.08
C ASP A 31 -8.45 6.17 2.32
N SER A 32 -9.74 6.46 2.17
CA SER A 32 -10.71 6.28 3.25
C SER A 32 -11.01 4.79 3.46
N PHE A 33 -10.99 4.34 4.71
CA PHE A 33 -11.36 2.96 5.03
C PHE A 33 -12.88 2.76 4.94
N VAL A 34 -13.30 1.85 4.06
CA VAL A 34 -14.71 1.43 3.94
C VAL A 34 -14.91 0.06 4.60
N ASN A 35 -14.05 -0.90 4.26
CA ASN A 35 -14.08 -2.25 4.79
C ASN A 35 -12.69 -2.89 4.74
N LEU A 36 -12.54 -4.02 5.43
CA LEU A 36 -11.25 -4.70 5.52
C LEU A 36 -10.83 -5.40 4.21
N GLU A 37 -11.79 -5.88 3.41
CA GLU A 37 -11.51 -6.59 2.16
C GLU A 37 -10.77 -5.69 1.17
N ASP A 38 -11.16 -4.42 1.07
CA ASP A 38 -10.48 -3.44 0.21
C ASP A 38 -9.01 -3.24 0.62
N ALA A 39 -8.77 -3.11 1.92
CA ALA A 39 -7.41 -3.01 2.46
C ALA A 39 -6.59 -4.29 2.23
N GLN A 40 -7.21 -5.47 2.35
CA GLN A 40 -6.58 -6.76 2.05
C GLN A 40 -6.24 -6.92 0.56
N MET A 41 -7.11 -6.45 -0.34
CA MET A 41 -6.84 -6.46 -1.78
C MET A 41 -5.64 -5.56 -2.11
N GLN A 42 -5.52 -4.40 -1.46
CA GLN A 42 -4.39 -3.52 -1.66
C GLN A 42 -3.09 -4.09 -1.06
N ALA A 43 -3.19 -4.82 0.05
CA ALA A 43 -2.06 -5.51 0.67
C ALA A 43 -1.48 -6.65 -0.19
N LYS A 44 -2.15 -7.03 -1.30
CA LYS A 44 -1.58 -7.93 -2.33
C LYS A 44 -0.65 -7.21 -3.31
N LYS A 45 -0.68 -5.88 -3.36
CA LYS A 45 0.09 -5.05 -4.30
C LYS A 45 1.28 -4.35 -3.64
N GLY A 46 1.18 -4.05 -2.35
CA GLY A 46 2.21 -3.35 -1.58
C GLY A 46 1.84 -3.26 -0.09
N PRO A 47 2.68 -2.64 0.75
CA PRO A 47 2.41 -2.48 2.17
C PRO A 47 1.14 -1.66 2.43
N VAL A 48 0.31 -2.14 3.36
CA VAL A 48 -0.90 -1.42 3.79
C VAL A 48 -0.84 -1.09 5.26
N VAL A 49 -1.10 0.17 5.59
CA VAL A 49 -1.19 0.69 6.95
C VAL A 49 -2.60 1.23 7.20
N LEU A 50 -3.22 0.80 8.29
CA LEU A 50 -4.49 1.34 8.79
C LEU A 50 -4.17 2.45 9.80
N PHE A 51 -4.56 3.68 9.50
CA PHE A 51 -4.42 4.81 10.42
C PHE A 51 -5.73 5.08 11.15
N PHE A 52 -5.81 4.70 12.43
CA PHE A 52 -6.95 4.96 13.31
C PHE A 52 -6.98 6.43 13.73
N HIS A 53 -7.75 7.21 12.99
CA HIS A 53 -7.83 8.65 13.05
C HIS A 53 -9.16 9.11 13.68
N ALA A 54 -9.11 10.14 14.51
CA ALA A 54 -10.29 10.83 15.02
C ALA A 54 -10.21 12.33 14.68
N GLY A 55 -11.28 12.91 14.13
CA GLY A 55 -11.26 14.32 13.69
C GLY A 55 -11.09 15.34 14.82
N TRP A 56 -11.47 14.99 16.05
CA TRP A 56 -11.31 15.84 17.23
C TRP A 56 -9.89 15.78 17.83
N CYS A 57 -9.07 14.82 17.42
CA CYS A 57 -7.74 14.59 17.97
C CYS A 57 -6.71 15.53 17.33
N PRO A 58 -6.06 16.44 18.10
CA PRO A 58 -5.13 17.42 17.55
C PRO A 58 -3.96 16.77 16.79
N THR A 59 -3.31 15.78 17.41
CA THR A 59 -2.17 15.09 16.80
C THR A 59 -2.59 14.31 15.55
N CYS A 60 -3.81 13.79 15.50
CA CYS A 60 -4.32 13.08 14.33
C CYS A 60 -4.46 14.02 13.13
N LYS A 61 -4.96 15.24 13.37
CA LYS A 61 -5.03 16.28 12.34
C LYS A 61 -3.63 16.71 11.88
N ASP A 62 -2.66 16.75 12.78
CA ASP A 62 -1.28 17.12 12.45
C ASP A 62 -0.64 16.06 11.55
N SER A 63 -0.77 14.78 11.91
CA SER A 63 -0.28 13.65 11.10
C SER A 63 -0.99 13.56 9.76
N MET A 64 -2.30 13.84 9.68
CA MET A 64 -3.01 13.91 8.39
C MET A 64 -2.46 15.01 7.48
N ARG A 65 -2.19 16.22 8.00
CA ARG A 65 -1.59 17.29 7.19
C ARG A 65 -0.18 16.92 6.72
N ASN A 66 0.61 16.28 7.58
CA ASN A 66 1.93 15.77 7.22
C ASN A 66 1.82 14.73 6.09
N LEU A 67 0.97 13.71 6.26
CA LEU A 67 0.66 12.69 5.26
C LEU A 67 0.25 13.28 3.91
N GLU A 68 -0.69 14.23 3.90
CA GLU A 68 -1.15 14.90 2.68
C GLU A 68 -0.02 15.69 1.98
N SER A 69 0.85 16.33 2.76
CA SER A 69 1.97 17.14 2.24
C SER A 69 3.16 16.32 1.74
N ARG A 70 3.36 15.13 2.31
CA ARG A 70 4.53 14.26 2.07
C ARG A 70 4.14 12.91 1.46
N LYS A 71 2.92 12.81 0.89
CA LYS A 71 2.39 11.57 0.31
C LYS A 71 3.33 10.91 -0.71
N ASP A 72 4.11 11.69 -1.43
CA ASP A 72 5.02 11.19 -2.46
C ASP A 72 6.19 10.40 -1.86
N GLU A 73 6.51 10.62 -0.58
CA GLU A 73 7.54 9.88 0.16
C GLU A 73 7.07 8.48 0.58
N LEU A 74 5.76 8.22 0.56
CA LEU A 74 5.20 6.91 0.93
C LEU A 74 5.61 5.79 -0.04
N GLY A 75 6.16 6.11 -1.21
CA GLY A 75 6.64 5.11 -2.15
C GLY A 75 5.51 4.24 -2.67
N ASP A 76 5.41 2.99 -2.24
CA ASP A 76 4.37 2.01 -2.57
C ASP A 76 3.36 1.75 -1.44
N ILE A 77 3.48 2.46 -0.32
CA ILE A 77 2.68 2.26 0.88
C ILE A 77 1.29 2.89 0.69
N THR A 78 0.24 2.10 0.91
CA THR A 78 -1.13 2.62 1.01
C THR A 78 -1.52 2.79 2.47
N VAL A 79 -1.98 3.99 2.83
CA VAL A 79 -2.53 4.32 4.15
C VAL A 79 -4.06 4.39 4.05
N PHE A 80 -4.76 3.51 4.76
CA PHE A 80 -6.21 3.62 4.93
C PHE A 80 -6.55 4.38 6.21
N VAL A 81 -7.26 5.49 6.07
CA VAL A 81 -7.76 6.30 7.20
C VAL A 81 -9.00 5.62 7.77
N VAL A 82 -8.87 5.06 8.97
CA VAL A 82 -9.94 4.38 9.71
C VAL A 82 -10.52 5.35 10.72
N ASP A 83 -11.84 5.57 10.68
CA ASP A 83 -12.52 6.34 11.71
C ASP A 83 -12.47 5.61 13.05
N TYR A 84 -11.69 6.15 13.98
CA TYR A 84 -11.51 5.59 15.31
C TYR A 84 -12.83 5.46 16.07
N ASP A 85 -13.77 6.40 15.95
CA ASP A 85 -14.97 6.41 16.79
C ASP A 85 -16.00 5.36 16.32
N SER A 86 -16.14 5.18 15.01
CA SER A 86 -17.15 4.29 14.43
C SER A 86 -16.66 2.85 14.17
N SER A 87 -15.37 2.62 13.91
CA SER A 87 -14.81 1.30 13.55
C SER A 87 -14.56 0.36 14.76
N LYS A 88 -15.62 0.05 15.52
CA LYS A 88 -15.57 -0.80 16.73
C LYS A 88 -15.02 -2.21 16.48
N ARG A 89 -15.27 -2.78 15.31
CA ARG A 89 -14.85 -4.15 14.96
C ARG A 89 -13.35 -4.19 14.73
N GLU A 90 -12.83 -3.25 13.96
CA GLU A 90 -11.42 -3.12 13.57
C GLU A 90 -10.59 -2.78 14.81
N LYS A 91 -11.06 -1.83 15.64
CA LYS A 91 -10.40 -1.53 16.93
C LYS A 91 -10.25 -2.76 17.79
N ARG A 92 -11.33 -3.55 17.95
CA ARG A 92 -11.28 -4.79 18.72
C ARG A 92 -10.35 -5.82 18.07
N LYS A 93 -10.40 -5.97 16.75
CA LYS A 93 -9.58 -6.93 16.00
C LYS A 93 -8.08 -6.69 16.21
N TYR A 94 -7.64 -5.43 16.16
CA TYR A 94 -6.23 -5.05 16.27
C TYR A 94 -5.82 -4.55 17.65
N GLY A 95 -6.72 -4.63 18.64
CA GLY A 95 -6.46 -4.17 20.01
C GLY A 95 -6.16 -2.68 20.12
N VAL A 96 -6.76 -1.85 19.28
CA VAL A 96 -6.57 -0.40 19.27
C VAL A 96 -7.41 0.24 20.38
N THR A 97 -6.73 0.82 21.38
CA THR A 97 -7.36 1.47 22.55
C THR A 97 -7.25 3.00 22.53
N TYR A 98 -6.49 3.55 21.59
CA TYR A 98 -6.27 5.00 21.45
C TYR A 98 -6.29 5.37 19.96
N GLN A 99 -6.85 6.54 19.66
CA GLN A 99 -6.70 7.19 18.36
C GLN A 99 -5.23 7.56 18.13
N HIS A 100 -4.89 7.94 16.90
CA HIS A 100 -3.50 8.13 16.47
C HIS A 100 -2.68 6.84 16.51
N THR A 101 -3.30 5.73 16.12
CA THR A 101 -2.65 4.41 16.08
C THR A 101 -2.58 3.93 14.64
N PHE A 102 -1.45 3.36 14.27
CA PHE A 102 -1.20 2.78 12.97
C PHE A 102 -1.06 1.28 13.10
N VAL A 103 -1.66 0.54 12.16
CA VAL A 103 -1.59 -0.92 12.12
C VAL A 103 -1.27 -1.35 10.71
N GLN A 104 -0.09 -1.92 10.50
CA GLN A 104 0.21 -2.57 9.24
C GLN A 104 -0.45 -3.94 9.17
N ILE A 105 -1.05 -4.27 8.03
CA ILE A 105 -1.68 -5.57 7.79
C ILE A 105 -1.09 -6.30 6.57
N ASP A 106 -1.17 -7.62 6.58
CA ASP A 106 -0.93 -8.45 5.40
C ASP A 106 -2.20 -8.62 4.53
N SER A 107 -2.07 -9.35 3.42
CA SER A 107 -3.18 -9.65 2.50
C SER A 107 -4.29 -10.52 3.10
N GLN A 108 -4.04 -11.15 4.25
CA GLN A 108 -5.04 -11.91 5.02
C GLN A 108 -5.68 -11.05 6.13
N GLY A 109 -5.31 -9.77 6.21
CA GLY A 109 -5.80 -8.84 7.23
C GLY A 109 -5.27 -9.20 8.63
N LYS A 110 -4.10 -9.83 8.72
CA LYS A 110 -3.39 -10.07 9.97
C LYS A 110 -2.45 -8.90 10.24
N GLU A 111 -2.35 -8.50 11.50
CA GLU A 111 -1.41 -7.47 11.97
C GLU A 111 0.04 -7.95 11.77
N LEU A 112 0.85 -7.10 11.12
CA LEU A 112 2.29 -7.26 10.95
C LEU A 112 3.06 -6.38 11.94
N SER A 113 2.61 -5.14 12.11
CA SER A 113 3.20 -4.14 13.00
C SER A 113 2.11 -3.20 13.51
N LYS A 114 2.30 -2.63 14.70
CA LYS A 114 1.40 -1.66 15.30
C LYS A 114 2.17 -0.68 16.17
N TRP A 115 1.88 0.61 16.01
CA TRP A 115 2.49 1.69 16.78
C TRP A 115 1.48 2.83 17.00
N SER A 116 1.79 3.71 17.95
CA SER A 116 0.95 4.87 18.28
C SER A 116 1.78 6.15 18.21
N GLY A 117 1.19 7.20 17.65
CA GLY A 117 1.87 8.45 17.35
C GLY A 117 2.66 8.40 16.04
N GLY A 118 3.12 9.59 15.63
CA GLY A 118 3.98 9.76 14.47
C GLY A 118 3.27 10.26 13.21
N ASP A 119 4.02 10.35 12.13
CA ASP A 119 3.55 10.75 10.82
C ASP A 119 4.20 9.91 9.71
N VAL A 120 4.56 10.52 8.58
CA VAL A 120 5.25 9.84 7.49
C VAL A 120 6.56 9.22 7.95
N ASP A 121 7.31 9.87 8.83
CA ASP A 121 8.60 9.34 9.30
C ASP A 121 8.41 8.00 10.03
N GLU A 122 7.49 7.94 11.00
CA GLU A 122 7.18 6.70 11.71
C GLU A 122 6.55 5.63 10.81
N ILE A 123 5.82 6.01 9.76
CA ILE A 123 5.35 5.03 8.77
C ILE A 123 6.53 4.39 8.03
N LEU A 124 7.48 5.20 7.57
CA LEU A 124 8.65 4.71 6.84
C LEU A 124 9.56 3.84 7.73
N ASP A 125 9.67 4.18 9.01
CA ASP A 125 10.50 3.45 9.97
C ASP A 125 9.87 2.12 10.44
N ASN A 126 8.54 2.06 10.58
CA ASN A 126 7.86 0.91 11.20
C ASN A 126 7.25 -0.09 10.20
N VAL A 127 7.13 0.27 8.91
CA VAL A 127 6.57 -0.64 7.90
C VAL A 127 7.50 -1.83 7.66
N VAL A 128 7.00 -3.02 7.98
CA VAL A 128 7.65 -4.30 7.73
C VAL A 128 7.48 -4.65 6.25
N ARG A 129 8.57 -4.67 5.49
CA ARG A 129 8.57 -5.17 4.11
C ARG A 129 8.84 -6.67 4.15
N MET A 130 7.84 -7.47 3.81
CA MET A 130 8.08 -8.92 3.62
C MET A 130 8.73 -9.11 2.26
N GLU A 131 9.98 -9.59 2.24
CA GLU A 131 10.58 -10.09 1.00
C GLU A 131 9.71 -11.26 0.50
N MET A 132 9.13 -11.09 -0.68
CA MET A 132 8.41 -12.16 -1.35
C MET A 132 9.44 -13.20 -1.82
N ASN A 133 9.74 -14.19 -0.98
CA ASN A 133 10.51 -15.37 -1.38
C ASN A 133 9.63 -16.41 -2.06
#